data_AF-A0A3N5VT40-F1
#
_entry.id   AF-A0A3N5VT40-F1
#
_cell.length_a   1.000
_cell.length_b   1.000
_cell.length_c   1.000
_cell.angle_alpha   90.00
_cell.angle_beta   90.00
_cell.angle_gamma   90.00
#
_symmetry.space_group_name_H-M   'P 1'
#
loop_
_entity.id
_entity.type
_entity.pdbx_description
1 polymer ?
#
loop_
_entity_poly.entity_id
_entity_poly.type
_entity_poly.pdbx_seq_one_letter_code
_entity_poly.pdbx_strand_id
1 'polypeptide(L)'
;MERANDNTLVIIQPETQLALDNIEKLVSIPGVDGVMIGPNDLSLPLGISGELKHPRMVAAYERVIAACRKHRLGCPLTRGIKACFRRRRRGVSS
;
A
#
# COMPACT_ATOMS: atom_id res chain seq x y z
N MET A 1 -5.87 -23.91 11.86
CA MET A 1 -6.01 -22.45 11.65
C MET A 1 -4.79 -21.83 10.98
N GLU A 2 -3.57 -22.37 11.11
CA GLU A 2 -2.35 -21.81 10.50
C GLU A 2 -2.42 -21.63 8.97
N ARG A 3 -2.93 -22.61 8.21
CA ARG A 3 -3.03 -22.52 6.74
C ARG A 3 -3.95 -21.40 6.21
N ALA A 4 -4.86 -20.87 7.03
CA ALA A 4 -5.74 -19.78 6.62
C ALA A 4 -4.99 -18.44 6.60
N ASN A 5 -4.15 -18.20 7.61
CA ASN A 5 -3.33 -16.98 7.72
C ASN A 5 -2.29 -16.88 6.59
N ASP A 6 -1.82 -18.02 6.07
CA ASP A 6 -0.83 -18.08 4.98
C ASP A 6 -1.38 -17.65 3.61
N ASN A 7 -2.72 -17.64 3.46
CA ASN A 7 -3.39 -17.20 2.24
C ASN A 7 -4.12 -15.85 2.41
N THR A 8 -4.02 -15.22 3.58
CA THR A 8 -4.60 -13.90 3.84
C THR A 8 -3.59 -12.81 3.50
N LEU A 9 -4.00 -11.84 2.69
CA LEU A 9 -3.22 -10.64 2.37
C LEU A 9 -3.67 -9.47 3.21
N VAL A 10 -2.72 -8.75 3.82
CA VAL A 10 -3.00 -7.49 4.50
C VAL A 10 -2.49 -6.35 3.64
N ILE A 11 -3.43 -5.60 3.06
CA ILE A 11 -3.14 -4.43 2.21
C ILE A 11 -3.71 -3.20 2.90
N ILE A 12 -2.88 -2.17 3.08
CA ILE A 12 -3.29 -0.89 3.66
C ILE A 12 -3.74 0.05 2.54
N GLN A 13 -4.88 0.72 2.75
CA GLN A 13 -5.36 1.81 1.89
C GLN A 13 -5.27 3.14 2.65
N PRO A 14 -4.20 3.93 2.43
CA PRO A 14 -4.10 5.26 3.03
C PRO A 14 -5.03 6.20 2.26
N GLU A 15 -6.17 6.51 2.86
CA GLU A 15 -7.17 7.39 2.28
C GLU A 15 -7.05 8.83 2.78
N THR A 16 -6.17 9.15 3.74
CA THR A 16 -6.04 10.50 4.31
C THR A 16 -4.62 11.03 4.23
N GLN A 17 -4.46 12.36 4.28
CA GLN A 17 -3.13 13.00 4.34
C GLN A 17 -2.31 12.49 5.52
N LEU A 18 -2.93 12.35 6.70
CA LEU A 18 -2.27 11.84 7.90
C LEU A 18 -1.75 10.40 7.72
N ALA A 19 -2.46 9.56 6.97
CA ALA A 19 -2.02 8.20 6.66
C ALA A 19 -0.83 8.20 5.68
N LEU A 20 -0.78 9.14 4.73
CA LEU A 20 0.38 9.33 3.84
C LEU A 20 1.61 9.84 4.60
N ASP A 21 1.41 10.71 5.58
CA ASP A 21 2.49 11.24 6.40
C ASP A 21 3.10 10.14 7.29
N ASN A 22 2.26 9.25 7.81
CA ASN A 22 2.65 8.10 8.64
C ASN A 22 2.89 6.80 7.85
N ILE A 23 2.98 6.87 6.52
CA ILE A 23 3.00 5.67 5.69
C ILE A 23 4.17 4.74 6.05
N GLU A 24 5.34 5.29 6.42
CA GLU A 24 6.50 4.50 6.85
C GLU A 24 6.22 3.65 8.10
N LYS A 25 5.47 4.21 9.06
CA LYS A 25 5.06 3.47 10.26
C LYS A 25 4.06 2.38 9.90
N LEU A 26 3.08 2.70 9.04
CA LEU A 26 2.06 1.75 8.60
C LEU A 26 2.68 0.55 7.85
N VAL A 27 3.63 0.79 6.95
CA VAL A 27 4.31 -0.28 6.21
C VAL A 27 5.31 -1.08 7.06
N SER A 28 5.74 -0.54 8.20
CA SER A 28 6.63 -1.25 9.12
C SER A 28 5.89 -2.26 10.02
N ILE A 29 4.56 -2.22 10.06
CA ILE A 29 3.77 -3.12 10.90
C ILE A 29 3.95 -4.57 10.43
N PRO A 30 4.33 -5.50 11.33
CA PRO A 30 4.45 -6.92 11.01
C PRO A 30 3.15 -7.48 10.43
N GLY A 31 3.27 -8.18 9.32
CA GLY A 31 2.13 -8.82 8.65
C GLY A 31 1.49 -7.99 7.53
N VAL A 32 1.90 -6.73 7.32
CA VAL A 32 1.49 -5.93 6.16
C VAL A 32 2.23 -6.42 4.91
N ASP A 33 1.47 -6.76 3.88
CA ASP A 33 2.00 -7.30 2.62
C ASP A 33 2.13 -6.21 1.54
N GLY A 34 1.35 -5.13 1.66
CA GLY A 34 1.36 -4.06 0.68
C GLY A 34 0.53 -2.84 1.01
N VAL A 35 0.62 -1.85 0.12
CA VAL A 35 -0.15 -0.61 0.17
C VAL A 35 -0.78 -0.35 -1.19
N MET A 36 -2.07 -0.05 -1.20
CA MET A 36 -2.85 0.31 -2.39
C MET A 36 -3.45 1.69 -2.21
N ILE A 37 -3.39 2.54 -3.23
CA ILE A 37 -4.07 3.84 -3.22
C ILE A 37 -5.37 3.70 -4.02
N GLY A 38 -6.49 4.08 -3.40
CA GLY A 38 -7.76 4.35 -4.08
C GLY A 38 -7.77 5.79 -4.61
N PRO A 39 -7.66 6.01 -5.94
CA PRO A 39 -7.61 7.36 -6.50
C PRO A 39 -8.80 8.24 -6.10
N ASN A 40 -10.00 7.66 -6.08
CA ASN A 40 -11.23 8.39 -5.79
C ASN A 40 -11.32 8.73 -4.30
N ASP A 41 -11.08 7.75 -3.42
CA ASP A 41 -11.20 7.90 -1.97
C ASP A 41 -10.14 8.85 -1.39
N LEU A 42 -8.94 8.87 -1.96
CA LEU A 42 -7.88 9.79 -1.55
C LEU A 42 -8.07 11.22 -2.11
N SER A 43 -8.75 11.37 -3.26
CA SER A 43 -8.95 12.68 -3.88
C SER A 43 -9.82 13.63 -3.05
N LEU A 44 -10.79 13.08 -2.31
CA LEU A 44 -11.69 13.83 -1.43
C LEU A 44 -10.97 14.54 -0.28
N PRO A 45 -10.24 13.83 0.61
CA PRO A 45 -9.52 14.44 1.73
C PRO A 45 -8.29 15.24 1.30
N LEU A 46 -7.77 15.04 0.10
CA LEU A 46 -6.77 15.93 -0.49
C LEU A 46 -7.38 17.22 -1.08
N GLY A 47 -8.71 17.35 -1.11
CA GLY A 47 -9.40 18.52 -1.65
C GLY A 47 -9.26 18.66 -3.17
N ILE A 48 -9.13 17.55 -3.88
CA ILE A 48 -8.93 17.45 -5.34
C ILE A 48 -9.91 16.46 -5.95
N SER A 49 -11.16 16.51 -5.48
CA SER A 49 -12.22 15.57 -5.83
C SER A 49 -12.31 15.33 -7.34
N GLY A 50 -11.98 14.11 -7.78
CA GLY A 50 -12.02 13.71 -9.20
C GLY A 50 -10.81 14.13 -10.04
N GLU A 51 -9.86 14.91 -9.50
CA GLU A 51 -8.67 15.35 -10.22
C GLU A 51 -7.49 14.40 -10.02
N LEU A 52 -7.52 13.27 -10.72
CA LEU A 52 -6.51 12.21 -10.59
C LEU A 52 -5.11 12.59 -11.10
N LYS A 53 -5.01 13.65 -11.92
CA LYS A 53 -3.74 14.18 -12.45
C LYS A 53 -3.18 15.33 -11.62
N HIS A 54 -3.85 15.72 -10.54
CA HIS A 54 -3.40 16.83 -9.72
C HIS A 54 -2.03 16.50 -9.08
N PRO A 55 -1.08 17.46 -8.99
CA PRO A 55 0.25 17.22 -8.42
C PRO A 55 0.24 16.57 -7.03
N ARG A 56 -0.76 16.90 -6.20
CA ARG A 56 -0.99 16.25 -4.89
C ARG A 56 -1.27 14.75 -4.99
N MET A 57 -2.06 14.29 -5.97
CA MET A 57 -2.26 12.85 -6.20
C MET A 57 -0.95 12.18 -6.65
N VAL A 58 -0.21 12.83 -7.54
CA VAL A 58 1.09 12.33 -8.02
C VAL A 58 2.07 12.18 -6.86
N ALA A 59 2.20 13.20 -6.01
CA ALA A 59 3.05 13.16 -4.83
C ALA A 59 2.64 12.04 -3.85
N ALA A 60 1.34 11.78 -3.68
CA ALA A 60 0.85 10.67 -2.87
C ALA A 60 1.27 9.31 -3.45
N TYR A 61 1.14 9.11 -4.77
CA TYR A 61 1.61 7.91 -5.44
C TYR A 61 3.12 7.70 -5.26
N GLU A 62 3.92 8.74 -5.50
CA GLU A 62 5.37 8.68 -5.34
C GLU A 62 5.77 8.30 -3.91
N ARG A 63 5.11 8.89 -2.91
CA ARG A 63 5.39 8.60 -1.50
C ARG A 63 5.07 7.16 -1.13
N VAL A 64 3.94 6.63 -1.58
CA VAL A 64 3.58 5.21 -1.36
C VAL A 64 4.53 4.27 -2.10
N ILE A 65 4.91 4.59 -3.34
CA ILE A 65 5.87 3.80 -4.11
C ILE A 65 7.24 3.78 -3.41
N ALA A 66 7.72 4.93 -2.92
CA ALA A 66 8.97 5.03 -2.18
C ALA A 66 8.95 4.19 -0.90
N ALA A 67 7.88 4.30 -0.10
CA ALA A 67 7.70 3.52 1.12
C ALA A 67 7.66 2.01 0.82
N CYS A 68 6.89 1.59 -0.19
CA CYS A 68 6.84 0.19 -0.61
C CYS A 68 8.21 -0.33 -1.06
N ARG A 69 8.97 0.46 -1.84
CA ARG A 69 10.32 0.08 -2.29
C ARG A 69 11.28 -0.08 -1.12
N LYS A 70 11.29 0.87 -0.19
CA LYS A 70 12.15 0.87 1.01
C LYS A 70 11.92 -0.37 1.88
N HIS A 71 10.66 -0.73 2.11
CA HIS A 71 10.29 -1.90 2.93
C HIS A 71 10.16 -3.20 2.11
N ARG A 72 10.54 -3.13 0.82
CA ARG A 72 10.42 -4.19 -0.20
C ARG A 72 8.98 -4.71 -0.42
N LEU A 73 7.97 -4.03 0.13
CA LEU A 73 6.57 -4.48 0.13
C LEU A 73 5.99 -4.53 -1.29
N GLY A 74 4.97 -5.37 -1.47
CA GLY A 74 4.23 -5.39 -2.70
C GLY A 74 3.38 -4.12 -2.82
N CYS A 75 3.54 -3.37 -3.90
CA CYS A 75 2.60 -2.30 -4.23
C CYS A 75 1.73 -2.81 -5.37
N PRO A 76 0.42 -3.06 -5.16
CA PRO A 76 -0.49 -3.51 -6.21
C PRO A 76 -0.53 -2.56 -7.40
N LEU A 77 -0.29 -1.25 -7.19
CA LEU A 77 -0.20 -0.25 -8.25
C LEU A 77 0.93 -0.50 -9.26
N THR A 78 2.06 -1.06 -8.82
CA THR A 78 3.25 -1.22 -9.69
C THR A 78 3.58 -2.68 -10.02
N ARG A 79 3.22 -3.62 -9.15
CA ARG A 79 3.56 -5.06 -9.31
C ARG A 79 2.35 -5.99 -9.25
N GLY A 80 1.14 -5.45 -9.07
CA GLY A 80 -0.10 -6.23 -8.98
C GLY A 80 -0.23 -7.04 -7.68
N ILE A 81 -1.46 -7.44 -7.37
CA ILE A 81 -1.80 -8.18 -6.13
C ILE A 81 -1.07 -9.54 -6.08
N LYS A 82 -0.85 -10.20 -7.23
CA LYS A 82 -0.11 -11.47 -7.31
C LYS A 82 1.33 -11.36 -6.77
N ALA A 83 1.97 -10.20 -6.90
CA ALA A 83 3.31 -9.99 -6.36
C ALA A 83 3.31 -9.87 -4.83
N CYS A 84 2.27 -9.29 -4.23
CA CYS A 84 2.09 -9.26 -2.77
C CYS A 84 1.93 -10.69 -2.23
N PHE A 85 1.10 -11.50 -2.89
CA PHE A 85 0.88 -12.90 -2.53
C PHE A 85 2.14 -13.77 -2.63
N ARG A 86 2.93 -13.59 -3.69
CA ARG A 86 4.21 -14.30 -3.85
C ARG A 86 5.21 -13.94 -2.74
N ARG A 87 5.17 -12.70 -2.22
CA ARG A 87 6.02 -12.28 -1.10
C ARG A 87 5.61 -12.98 0.20
N ARG A 88 4.31 -13.02 0.53
CA ARG A 88 3.81 -13.71 1.73
C ARG A 88 4.28 -15.16 1.78
N ARG A 89 4.11 -15.89 0.67
CA ARG A 89 4.54 -17.30 0.58
C ARG A 89 6.05 -17.52 0.71
N ARG A 90 6.88 -16.53 0.38
CA ARG A 90 8.35 -16.60 0.53
C ARG A 90 8.83 -16.28 1.95
N GLY A 91 8.01 -15.60 2.76
CA GLY A 91 8.33 -15.35 4.18
C GLY A 91 8.02 -16.51 5.11
N VAL A 92 7.41 -17.59 4.59
CA VAL A 92 6.96 -18.78 5.34
C VAL A 92 7.87 -19.99 5.11
N SER A 93 8.89 -19.88 4.27
CA SER A 93 9.93 -20.91 4.12
C SER A 93 11.10 -20.65 5.07
N SER A 94 10.88 -20.89 6.35
CA SER A 94 11.92 -21.07 7.39
C SER A 94 11.33 -21.84 8.56
#